data_AF-A0AA37VBL3-F1
#
_entry.id   AF-A0AA37VBL3-F1
#
_cell.length_a   1.000
_cell.length_b   1.000
_cell.length_c   1.000
_cell.angle_alpha   90.00
_cell.angle_beta   90.00
_cell.angle_gamma   90.00
#
_symmetry.space_group_name_H-M   'P 1'
#
loop_
_entity.id
_entity.type
_entity.pdbx_description
1 polymer ?
#
loop_
_entity_poly.entity_id
_entity_poly.type
_entity_poly.pdbx_seq_one_letter_code
_entity_poly.pdbx_strand_id
1 'polypeptide(L)'
;MRMTVTLSPQQASFVAETGALHIKAALDASALSDLFDALSGHAPEQAGTRLHGLAPLRPFLAHDGPVGRAAAAVLGNAARPVRAVYFDKTAQANWAVPWHQDRTIVVRDASRSPASVPGPSRAACSTSRRPARCSRAW
;
A
#
# COMPACT_ATOMS: atom_id res chain seq x y z
N MET A 1 11.73 19.29 7.79
CA MET A 1 11.45 19.99 6.51
C MET A 1 10.47 19.13 5.73
N ARG A 2 9.29 19.64 5.34
CA ARG A 2 8.30 18.83 4.60
C ARG A 2 8.71 18.74 3.13
N MET A 3 9.22 17.59 2.71
CA MET A 3 9.53 17.32 1.30
C MET A 3 8.22 17.21 0.52
N THR A 4 8.00 18.10 -0.46
CA THR A 4 6.86 17.99 -1.38
C THR A 4 7.28 17.12 -2.54
N VAL A 5 6.50 16.08 -2.86
CA VAL A 5 6.72 15.28 -4.06
C VAL A 5 5.87 15.87 -5.17
N THR A 6 6.52 16.49 -6.16
CA THR A 6 5.88 16.97 -7.37
C THR A 6 6.47 16.22 -8.54
N LEU A 7 5.60 15.61 -9.36
CA LEU A 7 6.03 14.90 -10.56
C LEU A 7 6.38 15.91 -11.65
N SER A 8 7.50 15.70 -12.33
CA SER A 8 7.76 16.39 -13.59
C SER A 8 6.78 15.91 -14.67
N PRO A 9 6.55 16.69 -15.75
CA PRO A 9 5.73 16.23 -16.87
C PRO A 9 6.20 14.89 -17.44
N GLN A 10 7.52 14.66 -17.51
CA GLN A 10 8.09 13.40 -17.97
C GLN A 10 7.77 12.24 -17.03
N GLN A 11 7.84 12.46 -15.71
CA GLN A 11 7.46 11.42 -14.73
C GLN A 11 5.97 11.10 -14.80
N ALA A 12 5.12 12.11 -15.02
CA ALA A 12 3.68 11.94 -15.18
C ALA A 12 3.34 11.13 -16.44
N SER A 13 3.95 11.44 -17.59
CA SER A 13 3.81 10.65 -18.82
C SER A 13 4.33 9.23 -18.63
N PHE A 14 5.50 9.06 -18.01
CA PHE A 14 6.10 7.75 -17.80
C PHE A 14 5.23 6.82 -16.95
N VAL A 15 4.69 7.32 -15.83
CA VAL A 15 3.81 6.49 -14.98
C VAL A 15 2.48 6.17 -15.65
N ALA A 16 1.96 7.08 -16.49
CA ALA A 16 0.74 6.84 -17.26
C ALA A 16 0.93 5.74 -18.31
N GLU A 17 2.11 5.68 -18.94
CA GLU A 17 2.44 4.68 -19.97
C GLU A 17 2.86 3.33 -19.38
N THR A 18 3.64 3.33 -18.30
CA THR A 18 4.26 2.12 -17.76
C THR A 18 3.55 1.54 -16.54
N GLY A 19 2.68 2.32 -15.90
CA GLY A 19 2.02 1.96 -14.65
C GLY A 19 2.93 2.00 -13.41
N ALA A 20 4.18 2.44 -13.55
CA ALA A 20 5.14 2.49 -12.44
C ALA A 20 6.04 3.73 -12.48
N LEU A 21 6.47 4.19 -11.31
CA LEU A 21 7.43 5.27 -11.18
C LEU A 21 8.38 4.99 -10.01
N HIS A 22 9.69 5.11 -10.25
CA HIS A 22 10.70 5.05 -9.19
C HIS A 22 10.99 6.45 -8.65
N ILE A 23 10.69 6.66 -7.37
CA ILE A 23 10.99 7.90 -6.66
C ILE A 23 12.22 7.66 -5.78
N LYS A 24 13.35 8.23 -6.19
CA LYS A 24 14.60 8.15 -5.42
C LYS A 24 14.48 8.97 -4.14
N ALA A 25 15.08 8.48 -3.06
CA ALA A 25 15.11 9.15 -1.75
C ALA A 25 13.70 9.59 -1.26
N ALA A 26 12.67 8.75 -1.50
CA ALA A 26 11.31 9.02 -1.03
C ALA A 26 11.23 9.14 0.51
N LEU A 27 12.15 8.47 1.22
CA LEU A 27 12.37 8.55 2.66
C LEU A 27 13.79 9.09 2.90
N ASP A 28 13.92 10.03 3.82
CA ASP A 28 15.24 10.41 4.36
C ASP A 28 15.68 9.40 5.43
N ALA A 29 16.93 9.54 5.91
CA ALA A 29 17.50 8.59 6.86
C ALA A 29 16.73 8.51 8.19
N SER A 30 16.18 9.64 8.66
CA SER A 30 15.39 9.69 9.89
C SER A 30 14.06 8.95 9.70
N ALA A 31 13.33 9.26 8.63
CA ALA A 31 12.07 8.61 8.32
C ALA A 31 12.25 7.10 8.07
N LEU A 32 13.40 6.70 7.51
CA LEU A 32 13.73 5.29 7.34
C LEU A 32 13.97 4.60 8.70
N SER A 33 14.71 5.23 9.61
CA SER A 33 14.90 4.71 10.98
C SER A 33 13.57 4.58 11.73
N ASP A 34 12.75 5.63 11.70
CA ASP A 34 11.44 5.63 12.36
C ASP A 34 10.52 4.54 11.78
N LEU A 35 10.61 4.27 10.47
CA LEU A 35 9.87 3.20 9.82
C LEU A 35 10.35 1.81 10.28
N PHE A 36 11.67 1.62 10.42
CA PHE A 36 12.21 0.39 11.00
C PHE A 36 11.73 0.18 12.42
N ASP A 37 11.76 1.22 13.26
CA ASP A 37 11.26 1.14 14.64
C ASP A 37 9.75 0.84 14.67
N ALA A 38 8.96 1.47 13.80
CA ALA A 38 7.53 1.19 13.65
C ALA A 38 7.24 -0.26 13.24
N LEU A 39 8.17 -0.91 12.52
CA LEU A 39 8.07 -2.29 12.07
C LEU A 39 8.77 -3.29 13.02
N SER A 40 9.58 -2.84 13.97
CA SER A 40 10.42 -3.70 14.83
C SER A 40 9.62 -4.74 15.64
N GLY A 41 8.39 -4.40 16.05
CA GLY A 41 7.48 -5.33 16.73
C GLY A 41 6.74 -6.30 15.81
N HIS A 42 6.90 -6.17 14.49
CA HIS A 42 6.30 -7.03 13.47
C HIS A 42 7.34 -8.02 12.99
N ALA A 43 7.57 -9.07 13.77
CA ALA A 43 8.24 -10.24 13.25
C ALA A 43 7.27 -11.01 12.35
N PRO A 44 7.66 -11.27 11.10
CA PRO A 44 7.48 -12.63 10.62
C PRO A 44 8.65 -13.09 9.76
N GLU A 45 9.15 -14.27 10.04
CA GLU A 45 10.03 -15.07 9.15
C GLU A 45 9.29 -15.54 7.87
N GLN A 46 8.21 -14.85 7.46
CA GLN A 46 7.35 -15.19 6.33
C GLN A 46 7.13 -13.98 5.45
N ALA A 47 7.61 -14.08 4.21
CA ALA A 47 7.32 -13.13 3.15
C ALA A 47 5.81 -13.07 2.87
N GLY A 48 5.26 -11.86 2.76
CA GLY A 48 3.86 -11.64 2.36
C GLY A 48 2.90 -11.42 3.53
N THR A 49 3.40 -11.16 4.73
CA THR A 49 2.58 -10.88 5.91
C THR A 49 1.74 -9.62 5.72
N ARG A 50 0.43 -9.74 5.97
CA ARG A 50 -0.49 -8.61 5.87
C ARG A 50 -0.43 -7.79 7.16
N LEU A 51 -0.12 -6.51 7.04
CA LEU A 51 -0.07 -5.60 8.16
C LEU A 51 -1.44 -4.95 8.35
N HIS A 52 -1.97 -5.02 9.57
CA HIS A 52 -3.27 -4.48 9.93
C HIS A 52 -3.21 -3.68 11.24
N GLY A 53 -3.83 -2.50 11.26
CA GLY A 53 -4.03 -1.74 12.50
C GLY A 53 -2.77 -1.16 13.13
N LEU A 54 -1.70 -0.97 12.35
CA LEU A 54 -0.41 -0.51 12.87
C LEU A 54 -0.41 1.00 13.01
N ALA A 55 -0.85 1.48 14.16
CA ALA A 55 -0.84 2.90 14.49
C ALA A 55 0.51 3.59 14.18
N PRO A 56 1.68 2.95 14.42
CA PRO A 56 2.98 3.53 14.07
C PRO A 56 3.22 3.77 12.58
N LEU A 57 2.52 3.07 11.67
CA LEU A 57 2.67 3.26 10.22
C LEU A 57 1.84 4.44 9.67
N ARG A 58 0.85 4.93 10.43
CA ARG A 58 -0.04 5.99 9.97
C ARG A 58 0.70 7.27 9.52
N PRO A 59 1.73 7.78 10.22
CA PRO A 59 2.45 8.99 9.80
C PRO A 59 3.15 8.83 8.44
N PHE A 60 3.51 7.61 8.05
CA PHE A 60 4.16 7.33 6.77
C PHE A 60 3.17 7.26 5.60
N LEU A 61 2.01 6.62 5.86
CA LEU A 61 0.99 6.31 4.86
C LEU A 61 -0.08 7.39 4.70
N ALA A 62 -0.19 8.32 5.65
CA ALA A 62 -1.07 9.48 5.55
C ALA A 62 -0.75 10.29 4.28
N HIS A 63 -1.74 10.99 3.72
CA HIS A 63 -1.61 11.73 2.46
C HIS A 63 -0.48 12.78 2.45
N ASP A 64 -0.12 13.31 3.61
CA ASP A 64 0.96 14.26 3.86
C ASP A 64 2.25 13.58 4.38
N GLY A 65 2.16 12.29 4.68
CA GLY A 65 3.28 11.42 5.03
C GLY A 65 4.17 11.09 3.85
N PRO A 66 5.38 10.58 4.08
CA PRO A 66 6.37 10.36 3.03
C PRO A 66 5.98 9.40 1.92
N VAL A 67 5.21 8.36 2.23
CA VAL A 67 4.72 7.41 1.23
C VAL A 67 3.41 7.92 0.64
N GLY A 68 2.50 8.44 1.48
CA GLY A 68 1.20 8.90 1.01
C GLY A 68 1.29 10.12 0.08
N ARG A 69 2.24 11.03 0.29
CA ARG A 69 2.46 12.18 -0.63
C ARG A 69 2.87 11.75 -2.03
N ALA A 70 3.66 10.68 -2.14
CA ALA A 70 4.05 10.12 -3.44
C ALA A 70 2.84 9.53 -4.17
N ALA A 71 1.98 8.81 -3.44
CA ALA A 71 0.72 8.32 -4.00
C ALA A 71 -0.23 9.48 -4.38
N ALA A 72 -0.33 10.52 -3.54
CA ALA A 72 -1.16 11.69 -3.80
C ALA A 72 -0.69 12.50 -5.01
N ALA A 73 0.62 12.52 -5.29
CA ALA A 73 1.16 13.18 -6.49
C ALA A 73 0.73 12.51 -7.80
N VAL A 74 0.39 11.21 -7.78
CA VAL A 74 -0.09 10.45 -8.95
C VAL A 74 -1.62 10.34 -8.96
N LEU A 75 -2.23 10.01 -7.82
CA LEU A 75 -3.65 9.64 -7.68
C LEU A 75 -4.53 10.79 -7.15
N GLY A 76 -3.92 11.90 -6.73
CA GLY A 76 -4.59 13.04 -6.10
C GLY A 76 -4.76 12.91 -4.58
N ASN A 77 -5.15 14.02 -3.93
CA ASN A 77 -5.26 14.13 -2.47
C ASN A 77 -6.33 13.22 -1.83
N ALA A 78 -7.21 12.64 -2.65
CA ALA A 78 -8.20 11.66 -2.21
C ALA A 78 -7.63 10.24 -2.04
N ALA A 79 -6.36 10.00 -2.42
CA ALA A 79 -5.70 8.71 -2.27
C ALA A 79 -5.70 8.23 -0.81
N ARG A 80 -5.99 6.94 -0.59
CA ARG A 80 -6.02 6.33 0.74
C ARG A 80 -5.28 4.99 0.72
N PRO A 81 -4.48 4.68 1.77
CA PRO A 81 -3.89 3.36 1.91
C PRO A 81 -4.98 2.33 2.18
N VAL A 82 -5.08 1.30 1.33
CA VAL A 82 -6.09 0.23 1.47
C VAL A 82 -5.52 -1.07 2.04
N ARG A 83 -4.22 -1.32 1.84
CA ARG A 83 -3.54 -2.56 2.25
C ARG A 83 -2.04 -2.27 2.44
N ALA A 84 -1.44 -2.91 3.45
CA ALA A 84 0.00 -2.96 3.63
C ALA A 84 0.43 -4.43 3.71
N VAL A 85 1.51 -4.78 3.01
CA VAL A 85 2.09 -6.13 2.99
C VAL A 85 3.58 -5.99 3.25
N TYR A 86 4.07 -6.75 4.22
CA TYR A 86 5.47 -6.83 4.58
C TYR A 86 6.11 -8.02 3.88
N PHE A 87 7.21 -7.76 3.17
CA PHE A 87 8.01 -8.78 2.52
C PHE A 87 9.39 -8.80 3.17
N ASP A 88 9.56 -9.68 4.16
CA ASP A 88 10.89 -10.00 4.65
C ASP A 88 11.57 -10.96 3.68
N LYS A 89 12.67 -10.53 3.07
CA LYS A 89 13.47 -11.32 2.12
C LYS A 89 14.82 -11.61 2.74
N THR A 90 14.85 -12.60 3.62
CA THR A 90 16.10 -13.17 4.17
C THR A 90 16.73 -14.14 3.17
N ALA A 91 18.01 -14.50 3.35
CA ALA A 91 18.65 -15.52 2.52
C ALA A 91 17.89 -16.87 2.54
N GLN A 92 17.21 -17.17 3.65
CA GLN A 92 16.44 -18.41 3.86
C GLN A 92 14.99 -18.30 3.34
N ALA A 93 14.46 -17.09 3.16
CA ALA A 93 13.07 -16.83 2.77
C ALA A 93 12.94 -15.92 1.53
N ASN A 94 13.85 -16.07 0.57
CA ASN A 94 13.86 -15.30 -0.69
C ASN A 94 13.39 -16.15 -1.88
N TRP A 95 12.10 -16.46 -1.94
CA TRP A 95 11.51 -17.16 -3.09
C TRP A 95 11.12 -16.17 -4.19
N ALA A 96 11.29 -16.59 -5.45
CA ALA A 96 10.91 -15.79 -6.60
C ALA A 96 9.39 -15.74 -6.72
N VAL A 97 8.84 -14.54 -6.87
CA VAL A 97 7.42 -14.36 -7.20
C VAL A 97 7.31 -14.29 -8.73
N PRO A 98 6.61 -15.23 -9.38
CA PRO A 98 6.45 -15.19 -10.84
C PRO A 98 5.67 -13.95 -11.26
N TRP A 99 5.79 -13.57 -12.54
CA TRP A 99 5.01 -12.48 -13.11
C TRP A 99 3.52 -12.70 -12.87
N HIS A 100 2.90 -11.75 -12.17
CA HIS A 100 1.48 -11.73 -11.90
C HIS A 100 1.01 -10.27 -11.79
N GLN A 101 -0.30 -10.08 -11.86
CA GLN A 101 -0.95 -8.80 -11.63
C GLN A 101 -2.06 -9.01 -10.61
N ASP A 102 -2.00 -8.27 -9.50
CA ASP A 102 -3.08 -8.23 -8.52
C ASP A 102 -4.29 -7.54 -9.15
N ARG A 103 -5.39 -8.29 -9.33
CA ARG A 103 -6.62 -7.77 -9.96
C ARG A 103 -7.69 -7.33 -8.97
N THR A 104 -7.52 -7.66 -7.70
CA THR A 104 -8.53 -7.43 -6.66
C THR A 104 -7.92 -6.81 -5.42
N ILE A 105 -8.49 -5.67 -5.01
CA ILE A 105 -8.28 -5.10 -3.68
C ILE A 105 -9.58 -5.27 -2.89
N VAL A 106 -9.48 -5.73 -1.65
CA VAL A 106 -10.65 -5.86 -0.77
C VAL A 106 -10.88 -4.51 -0.11
N VAL A 107 -11.93 -3.81 -0.51
CA VAL A 107 -12.44 -2.59 0.15
C VAL A 107 -13.71 -2.92 0.92
N ARG A 108 -13.96 -2.23 2.04
CA ARG A 108 -15.17 -2.48 2.86
C ARG A 108 -16.45 -2.04 2.16
N ASP A 109 -16.40 -0.88 1.52
CA ASP A 109 -17.50 -0.33 0.73
C ASP A 109 -16.97 0.02 -0.66
N ALA A 110 -17.49 -0.66 -1.67
CA ALA A 110 -17.21 -0.34 -3.06
C ALA A 110 -18.18 0.76 -3.52
N SER A 111 -17.82 2.03 -3.35
CA SER A 111 -18.47 3.10 -4.11
C SER A 111 -17.99 2.96 -5.56
N ARG A 112 -18.85 2.38 -6.41
CA ARG A 112 -18.57 2.16 -7.83
C ARG A 112 -18.35 3.51 -8.53
N SER A 113 -17.10 3.81 -8.89
CA SER A 113 -16.81 4.87 -9.86
C SER A 113 -17.29 4.43 -11.26
N PRO A 114 -17.87 5.30 -12.09
CA PRO A 114 -18.51 4.91 -13.36
C PRO A 114 -17.57 4.37 -14.46
N ALA A 115 -16.28 4.19 -14.19
CA ALA A 115 -15.28 3.76 -15.16
C ALA A 115 -14.91 2.25 -15.11
N SER A 116 -15.75 1.39 -14.53
CA SER A 116 -15.49 -0.06 -14.47
C SER A 116 -15.99 -0.79 -15.72
N VAL A 117 -15.07 -1.40 -16.50
CA VAL A 117 -15.36 -2.45 -17.49
C VAL A 117 -16.05 -3.64 -16.79
N PRO A 118 -17.05 -4.33 -17.37
CA PRO A 118 -17.80 -5.36 -16.67
C PRO A 118 -16.97 -6.63 -16.48
N GLY A 119 -16.75 -7.03 -15.23
CA GLY A 119 -16.36 -8.38 -14.84
C GLY A 119 -17.40 -8.97 -13.87
N PRO A 120 -17.52 -10.31 -13.76
CA PRO A 120 -18.59 -10.91 -12.97
C PRO A 120 -18.39 -10.59 -11.48
N SER A 121 -19.43 -10.01 -10.88
CA SER A 121 -19.52 -9.78 -9.44
C SER A 121 -19.55 -11.13 -8.70
N ARG A 122 -18.60 -11.35 -7.81
CA ARG A 122 -18.73 -12.36 -6.75
C ARG A 122 -18.81 -11.67 -5.40
N ALA A 123 -20.04 -11.37 -4.99
CA ALA A 123 -20.40 -11.34 -3.59
C ALA A 123 -20.57 -12.80 -3.12
N ALA A 124 -19.76 -13.25 -2.17
CA ALA A 124 -20.09 -14.39 -1.34
C ALA A 124 -19.30 -14.34 -0.03
N CYS A 125 -20.01 -13.96 1.02
CA CYS A 125 -19.65 -14.23 2.40
C CYS A 125 -20.26 -15.59 2.79
N SER A 126 -19.43 -16.54 3.27
CA SER A 126 -19.74 -17.69 4.16
C SER A 126 -18.62 -18.72 4.00
N THR A 127 -18.11 -19.46 5.00
CA THR A 127 -18.40 -19.61 6.44
C THR A 127 -17.18 -20.29 7.09
N SER A 128 -16.71 -19.82 8.25
CA SER A 128 -16.54 -20.67 9.45
C SER A 128 -15.93 -19.87 10.61
N ARG A 129 -16.73 -19.78 11.68
CA ARG A 129 -16.46 -19.41 13.08
C ARG A 129 -15.80 -18.05 13.40
N ARG A 130 -16.68 -17.21 13.97
CA ARG A 130 -16.51 -15.95 14.72
C ARG A 130 -16.40 -14.67 13.87
N PRO A 131 -17.36 -13.73 14.02
CA PRO A 131 -17.26 -12.42 13.41
C PRO A 131 -16.23 -11.61 14.21
N ALA A 132 -14.96 -11.67 13.81
CA ALA A 132 -14.05 -10.60 14.17
C ALA A 132 -14.57 -9.36 13.42
N ARG A 133 -15.30 -8.51 14.15
CA ARG A 133 -15.58 -7.12 13.80
C ARG A 133 -14.36 -6.59 13.06
N CYS A 134 -14.52 -6.28 11.77
CA CYS A 134 -13.52 -5.56 11.00
C CYS A 134 -13.47 -4.16 11.61
N SER A 135 -12.77 -4.01 12.73
CA SER A 135 -12.66 -2.78 13.48
C SER A 135 -11.44 -2.04 12.94
N ARG A 136 -11.67 -0.79 12.54
CA ARG A 136 -10.69 0.20 12.06
C ARG A 136 -9.96 -0.18 10.77
N ALA A 137 -10.47 0.34 9.65
CA ALA A 137 -9.62 0.63 8.51
C ALA A 137 -8.75 1.81 8.98
N TRP A 138 -7.49 1.52 9.25
CA TRP A 138 -6.48 2.43 9.79
C TRP A 138 -7.00 3.40 10.84
#